data_AF-A0A8T5QER1-F1
#
_entry.id   AF-A0A8T5QER1-F1
#
_cell.length_a   1.000
_cell.length_b   1.000
_cell.length_c   1.000
_cell.angle_alpha   90.00
_cell.angle_beta   90.00
_cell.angle_gamma   90.00
#
_symmetry.space_group_name_H-M   'P 1'
#
loop_
_entity.id
_entity.type
_entity.pdbx_description
1 polymer ?
#
loop_
_entity_poly.entity_id
_entity_poly.type
_entity_poly.pdbx_seq_one_letter_code
_entity_poly.pdbx_strand_id
1 'polypeptide(L)'
;MVVKLLGVADLLSAIAVILLHYDILSWRIGLIFVAYLMIKGWLFREDINSVMDILCGIYMFVMLFGFTTIVSWVIAIYLFQKSVFSLAS
;
A
#
# COMPACT_ATOMS: atom_id res chain seq x y z
N MET A 1 7.63 18.51 -2.22
CA MET A 1 8.65 17.80 -1.42
C MET A 1 8.02 16.67 -0.60
N VAL A 2 7.06 16.96 0.28
CA VAL A 2 6.33 15.93 1.08
C VAL A 2 5.60 14.91 0.20
N VAL A 3 4.96 15.35 -0.88
CA VAL A 3 4.26 14.48 -1.84
C VAL A 3 5.17 13.43 -2.48
N LYS A 4 6.43 13.78 -2.78
CA LYS A 4 7.40 12.83 -3.34
C LYS A 4 7.81 11.76 -2.31
N LEU A 5 7.96 12.15 -1.04
CA LEU A 5 8.28 11.22 0.04
C LEU A 5 7.14 10.23 0.28
N LEU A 6 5.89 10.71 0.22
CA LEU A 6 4.70 9.86 0.25
C LEU A 6 4.59 8.96 -1.00
N GLY A 7 5.01 9.44 -2.16
CA GLY A 7 5.10 8.64 -3.39
C GLY A 7 6.12 7.50 -3.26
N VAL A 8 7.31 7.76 -2.69
CA VAL A 8 8.30 6.70 -2.43
C VAL A 8 7.75 5.66 -1.44
N ALA A 9 7.07 6.10 -0.38
CA ALA A 9 6.49 5.17 0.59
C ALA A 9 5.34 4.33 0.00
N ASP A 10 4.57 4.85 -0.96
CA ASP A 10 3.59 4.06 -1.73
C ASP A 10 4.25 3.02 -2.63
N LEU A 11 5.36 3.40 -3.28
CA LEU A 11 6.15 2.46 -4.09
C LEU A 11 6.67 1.31 -3.23
N LEU A 12 7.20 1.62 -2.03
CA LEU A 12 7.63 0.61 -1.06
C LEU A 12 6.45 -0.26 -0.60
N SER A 13 5.26 0.32 -0.43
CA SER A 13 4.05 -0.43 -0.09
C SER A 13 3.63 -1.37 -1.22
N ALA A 14 3.72 -0.95 -2.48
CA ALA A 14 3.47 -1.80 -3.64
C ALA A 14 4.42 -3.01 -3.68
N ILE A 15 5.72 -2.78 -3.42
CA ILE A 15 6.72 -3.84 -3.32
C ILE A 15 6.41 -4.76 -2.13
N ALA A 16 6.02 -4.20 -0.97
CA ALA A 16 5.68 -4.97 0.22
C ALA A 16 4.49 -5.91 -0.02
N VAL A 17 3.48 -5.49 -0.79
CA VAL A 17 2.34 -6.34 -1.19
C VAL A 17 2.82 -7.55 -2.01
N ILE A 18 3.73 -7.34 -2.96
CA ILE A 18 4.29 -8.44 -3.78
C ILE A 18 5.11 -9.39 -2.89
N LEU A 19 5.95 -8.85 -2.00
CA LEU A 19 6.75 -9.67 -1.09
C LEU A 19 5.89 -10.46 -0.09
N LEU A 20 4.78 -9.88 0.38
CA LEU A 20 3.78 -10.58 1.18
C LEU A 20 3.03 -11.65 0.37
N HIS A 21 2.78 -11.43 -0.92
CA HIS A 21 2.16 -12.43 -1.79
C HIS A 21 3.00 -13.72 -1.90
N TYR A 22 4.33 -13.58 -1.93
CA TYR A 22 5.26 -14.70 -1.96
C TYR A 22 5.68 -15.22 -0.58
N ASP A 23 5.08 -14.71 0.50
CA ASP A 23 5.41 -15.06 1.90
C ASP A 23 6.89 -14.83 2.26
N ILE A 24 7.56 -13.89 1.57
CA ILE A 24 8.97 -13.53 1.80
C ILE A 24 9.07 -12.49 2.93
N LEU A 25 8.08 -11.61 3.04
CA LEU A 25 8.06 -10.53 4.02
C LEU A 25 7.49 -11.00 5.36
N SER A 26 8.23 -10.77 6.45
CA SER A 26 7.71 -11.03 7.80
C SER A 26 6.48 -10.17 8.13
N TRP A 27 5.50 -10.75 8.82
CA TRP A 27 4.28 -10.08 9.26
C TRP A 27 4.50 -8.76 10.01
N ARG A 28 5.62 -8.65 10.75
CA ARG A 28 6.02 -7.43 11.49
C ARG A 28 6.24 -6.24 10.56
N ILE A 29 6.91 -6.48 9.42
CA ILE A 29 7.18 -5.43 8.44
C ILE A 29 5.89 -5.10 7.68
N GLY A 30 5.09 -6.11 7.36
CA GLY A 30 3.78 -5.91 6.75
C GLY A 30 2.86 -5.01 7.58
N LEU A 31 2.84 -5.17 8.91
CA LEU A 31 2.07 -4.29 9.80
C LEU A 31 2.47 -2.81 9.71
N ILE A 32 3.75 -2.51 9.50
CA ILE A 32 4.23 -1.12 9.37
C ILE A 32 3.60 -0.48 8.13
N PHE A 33 3.59 -1.19 7.00
CA PHE A 33 3.01 -0.71 5.76
C PHE A 33 1.47 -0.63 5.82
N VAL A 34 0.82 -1.56 6.53
CA VAL A 34 -0.63 -1.46 6.81
C VAL A 34 -0.93 -0.19 7.60
N ALA A 35 -0.21 0.03 8.70
CA ALA A 35 -0.39 1.22 9.53
C ALA A 35 -0.11 2.51 8.73
N TYR A 36 0.94 2.51 7.90
CA TYR A 36 1.25 3.62 7.00
C TYR A 36 0.09 3.93 6.05
N LEU A 37 -0.43 2.94 5.32
CA LEU A 37 -1.54 3.14 4.36
C LEU A 37 -2.82 3.62 5.07
N MET A 38 -3.10 3.09 6.27
CA MET A 38 -4.22 3.51 7.11
C MET A 38 -4.09 4.98 7.55
N ILE A 39 -2.94 5.35 8.11
CA ILE A 39 -2.67 6.71 8.59
C ILE A 39 -2.69 7.69 7.42
N LYS A 40 -2.08 7.32 6.29
CA LYS A 40 -2.06 8.15 5.09
C LYS A 40 -3.46 8.35 4.53
N GLY A 41 -4.23 7.28 4.37
CA GLY A 41 -5.60 7.36 3.90
C GLY A 41 -6.48 8.21 4.80
N TRP A 42 -6.24 8.20 6.12
CA TRP A 42 -6.91 9.08 7.07
C TRP A 42 -6.48 10.55 6.93
N LEU A 43 -5.18 10.81 6.74
CA LEU A 43 -4.62 12.16 6.60
C LEU A 43 -5.19 12.91 5.38
N PHE A 44 -5.45 12.20 4.29
CA PHE A 44 -5.96 12.76 3.03
C PHE A 44 -7.42 12.37 2.74
N ARG A 45 -8.23 12.11 3.77
CA ARG A 45 -9.61 11.56 3.67
C ARG A 45 -10.59 12.29 2.75
N GLU A 46 -10.29 13.52 2.34
CA GLU A 46 -11.13 14.32 1.45
C GLU A 46 -11.04 13.85 -0.01
N ASP A 47 -9.99 13.10 -0.37
CA ASP A 47 -9.77 12.56 -1.71
C ASP A 47 -10.23 11.09 -1.84
N ILE A 48 -10.88 10.77 -2.96
CA ILE A 48 -11.27 9.39 -3.33
C ILE A 48 -10.05 8.46 -3.36
N ASN A 49 -8.89 8.98 -3.77
CA ASN A 49 -7.64 8.22 -3.81
C ASN A 49 -7.19 7.75 -2.43
N SER A 50 -7.62 8.42 -1.36
CA SER A 50 -7.27 8.08 0.03
C SER A 50 -8.16 6.97 0.58
N VAL A 51 -9.42 6.90 0.13
CA VAL A 51 -10.30 5.76 0.43
C VAL A 51 -9.70 4.47 -0.13
N MET A 52 -9.14 4.54 -1.33
CA MET A 52 -8.43 3.41 -1.94
C MET A 52 -7.17 3.01 -1.16
N ASP A 53 -6.43 3.95 -0.56
CA ASP A 53 -5.28 3.63 0.30
C ASP A 53 -5.70 2.84 1.54
N ILE A 54 -6.81 3.24 2.17
CA ILE A 54 -7.37 2.52 3.32
C ILE A 54 -7.76 1.11 2.90
N LEU A 55 -8.44 0.94 1.76
CA LEU A 55 -8.81 -0.37 1.24
C LEU A 55 -7.59 -1.25 0.96
N CYS A 56 -6.53 -0.68 0.37
CA CYS A 56 -5.26 -1.38 0.17
C CYS A 56 -4.64 -1.79 1.50
N GLY A 57 -4.66 -0.92 2.51
CA GLY A 57 -4.20 -1.22 3.87
C GLY A 57 -5.00 -2.34 4.54
N ILE A 58 -6.34 -2.32 4.42
CA ILE A 58 -7.21 -3.39 4.93
C ILE A 58 -6.88 -4.71 4.26
N TYR A 59 -6.77 -4.73 2.93
CA TYR A 59 -6.45 -5.95 2.22
C TYR A 59 -5.06 -6.48 2.59
N MET A 60 -4.07 -5.60 2.70
CA MET A 60 -2.73 -5.98 3.10
C MET A 60 -2.70 -6.52 4.54
N PHE A 61 -3.57 -6.05 5.43
CA PHE A 61 -3.78 -6.63 6.75
C PHE A 61 -4.34 -8.06 6.68
N VAL A 62 -5.31 -8.31 5.79
CA VAL A 62 -5.85 -9.64 5.54
C VAL A 62 -4.77 -10.59 4.97
N MET A 63 -3.88 -10.10 4.11
CA MET A 63 -2.75 -10.87 3.59
C MET A 63 -1.80 -11.35 4.70
N LEU A 64 -1.68 -10.64 5.83
CA LEU A 64 -0.84 -11.07 6.95
C LEU A 64 -1.31 -12.38 7.61
N PHE A 65 -2.56 -12.77 7.39
CA PHE A 65 -3.11 -14.05 7.85
C PHE A 65 -2.97 -15.18 6.81
N GLY A 66 -2.22 -14.94 5.73
CA GLY A 66 -1.98 -15.92 4.67
C GLY A 66 -3.00 -15.90 3.53
N PHE A 67 -3.95 -14.95 3.53
CA PHE A 67 -4.92 -14.79 2.45
C PHE A 67 -4.31 -14.02 1.27
N THR A 68 -3.60 -14.72 0.41
CA THR A 68 -3.06 -14.17 -0.84
C THR A 68 -3.92 -14.62 -2.02
N THR A 69 -4.40 -13.68 -2.83
CA THR A 69 -5.25 -13.96 -4.01
C THR A 69 -4.80 -13.12 -5.18
N ILE A 70 -5.41 -13.27 -6.36
CA ILE A 70 -5.12 -12.42 -7.52
C ILE A 70 -5.35 -10.93 -7.25
N VAL A 71 -6.16 -10.58 -6.24
CA VAL A 71 -6.41 -9.21 -5.80
C VAL A 71 -5.13 -8.51 -5.30
N SER A 72 -4.16 -9.23 -4.76
CA SER A 72 -2.88 -8.63 -4.34
C SER A 72 -2.11 -8.03 -5.50
N TRP A 73 -2.18 -8.65 -6.69
CA TRP A 73 -1.57 -8.11 -7.90
C TRP A 73 -2.26 -6.83 -8.37
N VAL A 74 -3.60 -6.78 -8.30
CA VAL A 74 -4.37 -5.57 -8.61
C VAL A 74 -3.97 -4.43 -7.68
N ILE A 75 -3.84 -4.71 -6.38
CA ILE A 75 -3.44 -3.71 -5.37
C ILE A 75 -2.00 -3.26 -5.58
N ALA A 76 -1.08 -4.17 -5.88
CA ALA A 76 0.31 -3.82 -6.15
C ALA A 76 0.42 -2.91 -7.39
N ILE A 77 -0.29 -3.23 -8.47
CA ILE A 77 -0.32 -2.41 -9.69
C ILE A 77 -0.93 -1.04 -9.40
N TYR A 78 -2.02 -0.99 -8.64
CA TYR A 78 -2.67 0.27 -8.25
C TYR A 78 -1.72 1.17 -7.44
N LEU A 79 -1.10 0.64 -6.37
CA LEU A 79 -0.15 1.39 -5.55
C LEU A 79 1.07 1.83 -6.36
N PHE A 80 1.56 0.98 -7.27
CA PHE A 80 2.65 1.31 -8.17
C PHE A 80 2.28 2.47 -9.09
N GLN A 81 1.15 2.38 -9.80
CA GLN A 81 0.67 3.44 -10.69
C GLN A 81 0.51 4.77 -9.93
N LYS A 82 -0.08 4.72 -8.73
CA LYS A 82 -0.24 5.89 -7.87
C LYS A 82 1.09 6.49 -7.44
N SER A 83 2.06 5.65 -7.07
CA SER A 83 3.40 6.11 -6.68
C SER A 83 4.10 6.86 -7.82
N VAL A 84 3.96 6.37 -9.06
CA VAL A 84 4.54 7.01 -10.25
C VAL A 84 3.92 8.39 -10.48
N PHE A 85 2.59 8.52 -10.39
CA PHE A 85 1.93 9.81 -10.51
C PHE A 85 2.36 10.80 -9.42
N SER A 86 2.44 10.33 -8.17
CA SER A 86 2.86 11.15 -7.02
C SER A 86 4.33 11.58 -7.08
N LEU A 87 5.17 10.84 -7.80
CA LEU A 87 6.58 11.19 -8.03
C LEU A 87 6.75 12.15 -9.22
N ALA A 88 5.89 12.04 -10.23
CA ALA A 88 5.90 12.87 -11.42
C ALA A 88 5.31 14.28 -11.19
N SER A 89 4.39 14.44 -10.23
CA SER A 89 3.86 15.73 -9.76
C SER A 89 4.83 16.49 -8.85
#